data_AF-A0A9D8D8Z8-F1
#
_entry.id   AF-A0A9D8D8Z8-F1
#
_cell.length_a   1.000
_cell.length_b   1.000
_cell.length_c   1.000
_cell.angle_alpha   90.00
_cell.angle_beta   90.00
_cell.angle_gamma   90.00
#
_symmetry.space_group_name_H-M   'P 1'
#
loop_
_entity.id
_entity.type
_entity.pdbx_description
1 polymer ?
#
loop_
_entity_poly.entity_id
_entity_poly.type
_entity_poly.pdbx_seq_one_letter_code
_entity_poly.pdbx_strand_id
1 'polypeptide(L)'
;WGFVPGQDTVARAGMHEAAADVCGASVAGARAVWDGGAGSRAFCPAPSGLHHAFANKASGFCIYNDCALAIAWLPDAGAERVAYVDLDAHHGNGVQWIFHDDPRVLTVSVHEFACGFYPGTGDVTGRGPMGTPDTTVNVPLPPFAGDVAMLAAVGRVVEPAVRAFAPDVLVVHLGADVHHADPLTHLQMTMVGMEEMYRRVVALADEVCDGRLINTAGGGYNPGTLGRLWALQLRAMAGQAPADGLPPAWQDAVRTTLGQDPPSSLPEDPGPEWDADQRAGGDRVGLANVAKAEALLAQASPGAGRVATVTSWCVLRHRQA
;
A
#
# COMPACT_ATOMS: atom_id res chain seq x y z
N TRP A 1 -24.38 -1.15 2.81
CA TRP A 1 -23.46 -2.15 2.21
C TRP A 1 -22.39 -1.55 1.32
N GLY A 2 -22.38 -0.24 1.03
CA GLY A 2 -21.26 0.39 0.31
C GLY A 2 -21.47 0.57 -1.19
N PHE A 3 -22.42 -0.15 -1.79
CA PHE A 3 -22.80 0.06 -3.18
C PHE A 3 -23.70 1.28 -3.31
N VAL A 4 -23.17 2.36 -3.90
CA VAL A 4 -23.94 3.59 -4.13
C VAL A 4 -23.88 3.91 -5.63
N PRO A 5 -25.03 3.96 -6.33
CA PRO A 5 -25.08 4.38 -7.72
C PRO A 5 -24.44 5.76 -7.89
N GLY A 6 -23.51 5.89 -8.84
CA GLY A 6 -22.81 7.15 -9.12
C GLY A 6 -21.68 7.49 -8.13
N GLN A 7 -21.27 6.56 -7.26
CA GLN A 7 -20.04 6.68 -6.47
C GLN A 7 -18.98 5.69 -6.95
N ASP A 8 -17.90 5.56 -6.18
CA ASP A 8 -16.75 4.69 -6.46
C ASP A 8 -17.16 3.22 -6.71
N THR A 9 -18.06 2.67 -5.89
CA THR A 9 -18.33 1.23 -5.84
C THR A 9 -19.72 0.91 -6.40
N VAL A 10 -19.80 0.76 -7.71
CA VAL A 10 -21.06 0.52 -8.43
C VAL A 10 -21.37 -0.97 -8.53
N ALA A 11 -22.55 -1.39 -8.06
CA ALA A 11 -23.00 -2.77 -8.19
C ALA A 11 -23.25 -3.18 -9.65
N ARG A 12 -22.68 -4.31 -10.07
CA ARG A 12 -22.79 -4.92 -11.40
C ARG A 12 -22.95 -6.44 -11.28
N ALA A 13 -23.56 -7.07 -12.28
CA ALA A 13 -23.63 -8.52 -12.36
C ALA A 13 -22.22 -9.14 -12.47
N GLY A 14 -21.99 -10.29 -11.84
CA GLY A 14 -20.70 -10.99 -11.86
C GLY A 14 -19.65 -10.47 -10.87
N MET A 15 -19.95 -9.39 -10.13
CA MET A 15 -18.99 -8.80 -9.17
C MET A 15 -18.65 -9.72 -8.00
N HIS A 16 -19.60 -10.54 -7.55
CA HIS A 16 -19.35 -11.46 -6.44
C HIS A 16 -18.30 -12.49 -6.86
N GLU A 17 -18.51 -13.15 -8.00
CA GLU A 17 -17.64 -14.18 -8.54
C GLU A 17 -16.24 -13.62 -8.79
N ALA A 18 -16.15 -12.46 -9.47
CA ALA A 18 -14.86 -11.81 -9.73
C ALA A 18 -14.12 -11.42 -8.44
N ALA A 19 -14.81 -10.82 -7.46
CA ALA A 19 -14.18 -10.45 -6.19
C ALA A 19 -13.80 -11.67 -5.35
N ALA A 20 -14.59 -12.75 -5.39
CA ALA A 20 -14.28 -14.00 -4.71
C ALA A 20 -13.05 -14.69 -5.32
N ASP A 21 -12.90 -14.68 -6.65
CA ASP A 21 -11.71 -15.20 -7.33
C ASP A 21 -10.43 -14.45 -6.91
N VAL A 22 -10.50 -13.12 -6.81
CA VAL A 22 -9.39 -12.29 -6.29
C VAL A 22 -9.04 -12.69 -4.86
N CYS A 23 -10.03 -12.83 -3.99
CA CYS A 23 -9.82 -13.25 -2.61
C CYS A 23 -9.22 -14.66 -2.52
N GLY A 24 -9.71 -15.58 -3.35
CA GLY A 24 -9.19 -16.94 -3.45
C GLY A 24 -7.74 -16.95 -3.89
N ALA A 25 -7.34 -16.09 -4.82
CA ALA A 25 -5.96 -15.96 -5.27
C ALA A 25 -5.03 -15.46 -4.12
N SER A 26 -5.45 -14.43 -3.38
CA SER A 26 -4.65 -13.91 -2.26
C SER A 26 -4.53 -14.91 -1.11
N VAL A 27 -5.59 -15.65 -0.78
CA VAL A 27 -5.54 -16.74 0.20
C VAL A 27 -4.67 -17.90 -0.29
N ALA A 28 -4.75 -18.26 -1.57
CA ALA A 28 -3.87 -19.29 -2.15
C ALA A 28 -2.40 -18.87 -2.11
N GLY A 29 -2.11 -17.59 -2.35
CA GLY A 29 -0.77 -17.01 -2.17
C GLY A 29 -0.28 -17.11 -0.73
N ALA A 30 -1.12 -16.75 0.24
CA ALA A 30 -0.80 -16.89 1.66
C ALA A 30 -0.49 -18.33 2.05
N ARG A 31 -1.31 -19.28 1.56
CA ARG A 31 -1.09 -20.70 1.76
C ARG A 31 0.20 -21.19 1.14
N ALA A 32 0.48 -20.82 -0.10
CA ALA A 32 1.71 -21.23 -0.79
C ALA A 32 2.96 -20.73 -0.07
N VAL A 33 2.93 -19.50 0.45
CA VAL A 33 4.04 -18.92 1.23
C VAL A 33 4.20 -19.63 2.57
N TRP A 34 3.11 -19.84 3.30
CA TRP A 34 3.16 -20.45 4.63
C TRP A 34 3.59 -21.92 4.56
N ASP A 35 2.94 -22.72 3.70
CA ASP A 35 3.22 -24.15 3.54
C ASP A 35 4.59 -24.39 2.87
N GLY A 36 5.05 -23.46 2.03
CA GLY A 36 6.36 -23.53 1.36
C GLY A 36 7.54 -23.19 2.29
N GLY A 37 7.30 -22.49 3.39
CA GLY A 37 8.34 -22.16 4.38
C GLY A 37 9.29 -21.05 3.94
N ALA A 38 10.49 -21.05 4.53
CA ALA A 38 11.51 -20.01 4.32
C ALA A 38 11.83 -19.81 2.82
N GLY A 39 11.91 -18.55 2.41
CA GLY A 39 12.18 -18.12 1.03
C GLY A 39 10.97 -18.15 0.09
N SER A 40 9.80 -18.60 0.56
CA SER A 40 8.59 -18.68 -0.27
C SER A 40 7.95 -17.32 -0.45
N ARG A 41 7.66 -16.95 -1.71
CA ARG A 41 7.08 -15.65 -2.07
C ARG A 41 5.91 -15.83 -3.02
N ALA A 42 4.84 -15.06 -2.83
CA ALA A 42 3.68 -15.07 -3.72
C ALA A 42 3.39 -13.64 -4.22
N PHE A 43 3.26 -13.50 -5.54
CA PHE A 43 2.78 -12.28 -6.18
C PHE A 43 1.35 -12.47 -6.65
N CYS A 44 0.44 -11.68 -6.12
CA CYS A 44 -0.95 -11.61 -6.53
C CYS A 44 -1.10 -10.40 -7.44
N PRO A 45 -1.33 -10.58 -8.76
CA PRO A 45 -1.52 -9.46 -9.68
C PRO A 45 -2.92 -8.85 -9.52
N ALA A 46 -3.12 -7.65 -10.08
CA ALA A 46 -4.42 -7.01 -10.07
C ALA A 46 -5.50 -7.91 -10.73
N PRO A 47 -6.74 -7.86 -10.23
CA PRO A 47 -7.28 -6.85 -9.31
C PRO A 47 -7.08 -7.11 -7.80
N SER A 48 -6.06 -7.88 -7.38
CA SER A 48 -5.68 -8.02 -5.96
C SER A 48 -5.37 -6.69 -5.27
N GLY A 49 -5.46 -6.67 -3.95
CA GLY A 49 -5.12 -5.50 -3.15
C GLY A 49 -6.32 -4.58 -2.89
N LEU A 50 -7.50 -5.16 -2.72
CA LEU A 50 -8.76 -4.49 -2.47
C LEU A 50 -8.86 -4.02 -1.00
N HIS A 51 -7.90 -3.20 -0.57
CA HIS A 51 -7.63 -2.85 0.83
C HIS A 51 -8.69 -1.94 1.51
N HIS A 52 -9.63 -1.37 0.75
CA HIS A 52 -10.64 -0.44 1.27
C HIS A 52 -11.92 -1.11 1.77
N ALA A 53 -12.18 -2.36 1.37
CA ALA A 53 -13.38 -3.06 1.80
C ALA A 53 -13.34 -3.31 3.32
N PHE A 54 -14.43 -2.94 4.01
CA PHE A 54 -14.63 -3.24 5.43
C PHE A 54 -15.36 -4.57 5.57
N ALA A 55 -15.32 -5.16 6.77
CA ALA A 55 -16.02 -6.42 7.09
C ALA A 55 -17.52 -6.41 6.75
N ASN A 56 -18.17 -5.25 6.75
CA ASN A 56 -19.61 -5.09 6.50
C ASN A 56 -19.95 -4.07 5.40
N LYS A 57 -18.96 -3.58 4.63
CA LYS A 57 -19.18 -2.49 3.68
C LYS A 57 -18.13 -2.48 2.55
N ALA A 58 -18.60 -2.48 1.31
CA ALA A 58 -17.78 -2.19 0.14
C ALA A 58 -17.39 -0.70 0.08
N SER A 59 -16.20 -0.39 -0.43
CA SER A 59 -15.66 0.99 -0.42
C SER A 59 -14.51 1.09 -1.40
N GLY A 60 -14.33 2.21 -2.11
CA GLY A 60 -13.09 2.50 -2.83
C GLY A 60 -12.79 1.45 -3.89
N PHE A 61 -13.79 1.10 -4.70
CA PHE A 61 -13.72 0.01 -5.70
C PHE A 61 -13.64 -1.41 -5.11
N CYS A 62 -13.45 -1.54 -3.79
CA CYS A 62 -13.20 -2.81 -3.11
C CYS A 62 -14.50 -3.43 -2.58
N ILE A 63 -14.75 -4.68 -2.96
CA ILE A 63 -15.98 -5.41 -2.60
C ILE A 63 -15.73 -6.33 -1.41
N TYR A 64 -14.68 -7.13 -1.52
CA TYR A 64 -14.12 -7.97 -0.48
C TYR A 64 -12.67 -7.58 -0.30
N ASN A 65 -12.17 -7.72 0.92
CA ASN A 65 -10.82 -7.34 1.27
C ASN A 65 -9.92 -8.58 1.18
N ASP A 66 -9.30 -8.79 0.02
CA ASP A 66 -8.45 -9.95 -0.23
C ASP A 66 -7.16 -9.91 0.61
N CYS A 67 -6.61 -8.72 0.86
CA CYS A 67 -5.51 -8.52 1.82
C CYS A 67 -5.91 -9.05 3.20
N ALA A 68 -7.07 -8.64 3.71
CA ALA A 68 -7.53 -9.06 5.03
C ALA A 68 -7.86 -10.55 5.09
N LEU A 69 -8.36 -11.15 4.01
CA LEU A 69 -8.59 -12.59 3.97
C LEU A 69 -7.29 -13.40 3.97
N ALA A 70 -6.27 -12.93 3.24
CA ALA A 70 -4.93 -13.52 3.29
C ALA A 70 -4.32 -13.43 4.70
N ILE A 71 -4.44 -12.26 5.36
CA ILE A 71 -3.97 -12.06 6.73
C ILE A 71 -4.73 -12.94 7.72
N ALA A 72 -6.06 -13.00 7.63
CA ALA A 72 -6.90 -13.76 8.57
C ALA A 72 -6.67 -15.26 8.49
N TRP A 73 -6.25 -15.80 7.34
CA TRP A 73 -5.94 -17.22 7.18
C TRP A 73 -4.66 -17.63 7.92
N LEU A 74 -3.67 -16.74 8.03
CA LEU A 74 -2.33 -17.07 8.53
C LEU A 74 -2.29 -17.46 10.03
N PRO A 75 -2.99 -16.78 10.95
CA PRO A 75 -3.04 -17.21 12.35
C PRO A 75 -3.64 -18.59 12.55
N ASP A 76 -4.68 -18.95 11.79
CA ASP A 76 -5.29 -20.28 11.83
C ASP A 76 -4.34 -21.36 11.30
N ALA A 77 -3.40 -20.98 10.42
CA ALA A 77 -2.34 -21.84 9.90
C ALA A 77 -1.13 -21.94 10.83
N GLY A 78 -1.06 -21.12 11.89
CA GLY A 78 -0.03 -21.16 12.92
C GLY A 78 0.90 -19.94 12.99
N ALA A 79 0.65 -18.87 12.21
CA ALA A 79 1.40 -17.63 12.37
C ALA A 79 1.00 -16.93 13.68
N GLU A 80 1.97 -16.52 14.49
CA GLU A 80 1.71 -15.77 15.72
C GLU A 80 1.59 -14.27 15.44
N ARG A 81 2.37 -13.76 14.47
CA ARG A 81 2.45 -12.34 14.12
C ARG A 81 2.49 -12.15 12.60
N VAL A 82 1.56 -11.35 12.08
CA VAL A 82 1.50 -10.98 10.66
C VAL A 82 1.71 -9.47 10.52
N ALA A 83 2.68 -9.05 9.72
CA ALA A 83 2.82 -7.63 9.37
C ALA A 83 2.17 -7.38 8.02
N TYR A 84 1.30 -6.37 7.96
CA TYR A 84 0.73 -5.80 6.74
C TYR A 84 1.35 -4.43 6.48
N VAL A 85 2.02 -4.28 5.35
CA VAL A 85 2.62 -3.01 4.91
C VAL A 85 1.95 -2.54 3.62
N ASP A 86 1.34 -1.37 3.69
CA ASP A 86 0.55 -0.77 2.63
C ASP A 86 1.27 0.47 2.08
N LEU A 87 1.74 0.37 0.83
CA LEU A 87 2.43 1.43 0.09
C LEU A 87 1.64 1.84 -1.16
N ASP A 88 0.33 1.61 -1.16
CA ASP A 88 -0.60 2.25 -2.10
C ASP A 88 -0.79 3.72 -1.71
N ALA A 89 -1.09 4.58 -2.69
CA ALA A 89 -1.23 6.00 -2.44
C ALA A 89 -2.42 6.33 -1.54
N HIS A 90 -3.39 5.43 -1.40
CA HIS A 90 -4.54 5.60 -0.55
C HIS A 90 -4.35 4.87 0.78
N HIS A 91 -4.89 5.43 1.86
CA HIS A 91 -4.85 4.77 3.15
C HIS A 91 -5.59 3.43 3.12
N GLY A 92 -4.91 2.35 3.53
CA GLY A 92 -5.45 0.99 3.72
C GLY A 92 -6.47 0.86 4.87
N ASN A 93 -7.46 1.74 4.88
CA ASN A 93 -8.46 1.91 5.93
C ASN A 93 -9.30 0.65 6.22
N GLY A 94 -9.60 -0.16 5.21
CA GLY A 94 -10.35 -1.40 5.38
C GLY A 94 -9.56 -2.43 6.18
N VAL A 95 -8.30 -2.67 5.79
CA VAL A 95 -7.40 -3.60 6.50
C VAL A 95 -7.14 -3.11 7.92
N GLN A 96 -6.80 -1.83 8.09
CA GLN A 96 -6.60 -1.23 9.42
C GLN A 96 -7.84 -1.42 10.32
N TRP A 97 -9.04 -1.20 9.79
CA TRP A 97 -10.26 -1.32 10.58
C TRP A 97 -10.58 -2.76 10.96
N ILE A 98 -10.35 -3.72 10.05
CA ILE A 98 -10.62 -5.14 10.30
C ILE A 98 -9.75 -5.68 11.44
N PHE A 99 -8.49 -5.26 11.52
CA PHE A 99 -7.53 -5.77 12.51
C PHE A 99 -7.26 -4.81 13.68
N HIS A 100 -8.08 -3.77 13.82
CA HIS A 100 -7.88 -2.73 14.84
C HIS A 100 -7.64 -3.31 16.25
N ASP A 101 -8.42 -4.31 16.66
CA ASP A 101 -8.32 -4.89 17.99
C ASP A 101 -7.48 -6.19 18.04
N ASP A 102 -6.81 -6.57 16.94
CA ASP A 102 -6.00 -7.81 16.89
C ASP A 102 -4.51 -7.51 17.07
N PRO A 103 -3.92 -7.79 18.26
CA PRO A 103 -2.51 -7.50 18.52
C PRO A 103 -1.55 -8.41 17.72
N ARG A 104 -2.06 -9.46 17.05
CA ARG A 104 -1.26 -10.34 16.20
C ARG A 104 -1.03 -9.77 14.81
N VAL A 105 -1.68 -8.65 14.46
CA VAL A 105 -1.57 -8.03 13.14
C VAL A 105 -1.07 -6.59 13.29
N LEU A 106 0.11 -6.31 12.74
CA LEU A 106 0.62 -4.95 12.55
C LEU A 106 0.11 -4.42 11.22
N THR A 107 -0.50 -3.24 11.19
CA THR A 107 -0.83 -2.52 9.95
C THR A 107 0.00 -1.24 9.86
N VAL A 108 0.82 -1.12 8.81
CA VAL A 108 1.58 0.09 8.48
C VAL A 108 1.13 0.61 7.13
N SER A 109 0.73 1.89 7.05
CA SER A 109 0.35 2.51 5.78
C SER A 109 1.09 3.83 5.55
N VAL A 110 1.68 3.98 4.35
CA VAL A 110 2.29 5.22 3.86
C VAL A 110 1.47 5.67 2.65
N HIS A 111 0.77 6.78 2.76
CA HIS A 111 -0.26 7.18 1.78
C HIS A 111 -0.36 8.69 1.66
N GLU A 112 -0.95 9.18 0.57
CA GLU A 112 -1.33 10.59 0.45
C GLU A 112 -2.45 10.94 1.43
N PHE A 113 -2.28 12.08 2.11
CA PHE A 113 -3.28 12.60 3.03
C PHE A 113 -3.42 14.11 2.87
N ALA A 114 -4.56 14.52 2.30
CA ALA A 114 -4.93 15.91 2.10
C ALA A 114 -6.44 16.11 2.32
N CYS A 115 -6.83 17.36 2.52
CA CYS A 115 -8.24 17.71 2.63
C CYS A 115 -8.99 17.33 1.35
N GLY A 116 -10.02 16.47 1.47
CA GLY A 116 -10.82 15.99 0.35
C GLY A 116 -10.23 14.81 -0.43
N PHE A 117 -9.03 14.32 -0.05
CA PHE A 117 -8.44 13.12 -0.64
C PHE A 117 -9.05 11.86 -0.01
N TYR A 118 -9.34 10.85 -0.83
CA TYR A 118 -9.92 9.60 -0.37
C TYR A 118 -8.89 8.77 0.42
N PRO A 119 -9.25 8.07 1.51
CA PRO A 119 -10.57 7.96 2.15
C PRO A 119 -10.81 9.02 3.26
N GLY A 120 -9.92 10.01 3.43
CA GLY A 120 -10.01 11.01 4.49
C GLY A 120 -9.65 10.49 5.89
N THR A 121 -8.99 9.35 5.99
CA THR A 121 -8.45 8.75 7.22
C THR A 121 -6.95 8.49 7.06
N GLY A 122 -6.26 8.08 8.14
CA GLY A 122 -4.81 7.80 8.07
C GLY A 122 -3.91 8.95 8.53
N ASP A 123 -4.44 9.91 9.31
CA ASP A 123 -3.58 10.90 9.97
C ASP A 123 -2.50 10.22 10.83
N VAL A 124 -1.37 10.89 11.02
CA VAL A 124 -0.18 10.39 11.72
C VAL A 124 -0.48 9.98 13.17
N THR A 125 -1.49 10.60 13.79
CA THR A 125 -1.91 10.24 15.14
C THR A 125 -2.93 9.10 15.19
N GLY A 126 -3.43 8.66 14.04
CA GLY A 126 -4.46 7.64 13.88
C GLY A 126 -5.80 7.98 14.54
N ARG A 127 -6.03 9.26 14.91
CA ARG A 127 -7.18 9.72 15.70
C ARG A 127 -8.51 9.52 14.97
N GLY A 128 -9.02 8.30 15.01
CA GLY A 128 -10.42 7.94 14.86
C GLY A 128 -11.11 7.85 16.23
N PRO A 129 -12.45 7.73 16.25
CA PRO A 129 -13.22 7.67 17.50
C PRO A 129 -12.88 6.48 18.42
N MET A 130 -12.15 5.48 17.93
CA MET A 130 -11.73 4.30 18.71
C MET A 130 -10.31 4.38 19.27
N GLY A 131 -9.54 5.43 18.95
CA GLY A 131 -8.11 5.51 19.25
C GLY A 131 -7.25 4.83 18.19
N THR A 132 -5.97 4.62 18.49
CA THR A 132 -4.98 3.99 17.61
C THR A 132 -4.27 2.89 18.42
N PRO A 133 -4.45 1.61 18.07
CA PRO A 133 -3.72 0.50 18.67
C PRO A 133 -2.21 0.65 18.45
N ASP A 134 -1.39 0.08 19.34
CA ASP A 134 0.06 0.06 19.18
C ASP A 134 0.52 -0.72 17.92
N THR A 135 -0.37 -1.54 17.35
CA THR A 135 -0.17 -2.27 16.10
C THR A 135 -0.68 -1.52 14.86
N THR A 136 -0.92 -0.22 14.95
CA THR A 136 -1.32 0.62 13.82
C THR A 136 -0.35 1.79 13.64
N VAL A 137 0.24 1.90 12.45
CA VAL A 137 1.18 2.97 12.10
C VAL A 137 0.76 3.62 10.79
N ASN A 138 0.53 4.93 10.83
CA ASN A 138 0.18 5.72 9.65
C ASN A 138 1.24 6.78 9.37
N VAL A 139 1.64 6.91 8.11
CA VAL A 139 2.58 7.92 7.63
C VAL A 139 1.92 8.73 6.50
N PRO A 140 1.19 9.80 6.85
CA PRO A 140 0.56 10.65 5.85
C PRO A 140 1.60 11.47 5.10
N LEU A 141 1.66 11.31 3.79
CA LEU A 141 2.44 12.14 2.88
C LEU A 141 1.53 13.22 2.27
N PRO A 142 2.02 14.46 2.11
CA PRO A 142 1.27 15.49 1.40
C PRO A 142 1.27 15.24 -0.12
N PRO A 143 0.36 15.87 -0.87
CA PRO A 143 0.47 15.99 -2.31
C PRO A 143 1.87 16.46 -2.72
N PHE A 144 2.33 16.00 -3.88
CA PHE A 144 3.63 16.31 -4.47
C PHE A 144 4.85 15.69 -3.78
N ALA A 145 4.67 14.98 -2.67
CA ALA A 145 5.75 14.18 -2.07
C ALA A 145 6.21 13.09 -3.06
N GLY A 146 7.52 12.88 -3.17
CA GLY A 146 8.11 11.91 -4.09
C GLY A 146 9.10 10.99 -3.40
N ASP A 147 10.10 10.56 -4.17
CA ASP A 147 11.10 9.56 -3.75
C ASP A 147 11.74 9.87 -2.39
N VAL A 148 12.05 11.13 -2.09
CA VAL A 148 12.74 11.52 -0.84
C VAL A 148 11.85 11.24 0.37
N ALA A 149 10.60 11.69 0.37
CA ALA A 149 9.70 11.47 1.49
C ALA A 149 9.25 10.01 1.60
N MET A 150 8.93 9.35 0.49
CA MET A 150 8.49 7.95 0.49
C MET A 150 9.61 7.02 0.99
N LEU A 151 10.82 7.12 0.44
CA LEU A 151 11.93 6.26 0.87
C LEU A 151 12.37 6.56 2.31
N ALA A 152 12.21 7.81 2.76
CA ALA A 152 12.39 8.15 4.17
C ALA A 152 11.31 7.51 5.06
N ALA A 153 10.04 7.50 4.64
CA ALA A 153 8.95 6.83 5.34
C ALA A 153 9.22 5.32 5.47
N VAL A 154 9.63 4.68 4.37
CA VAL A 154 10.03 3.28 4.36
C VAL A 154 11.18 3.03 5.34
N GLY A 155 12.30 3.73 5.17
CA GLY A 155 13.51 3.46 5.95
C GLY A 155 13.44 3.86 7.43
N ARG A 156 12.68 4.91 7.79
CA ARG A 156 12.65 5.47 9.15
C ARG A 156 11.42 5.06 9.96
N VAL A 157 10.38 4.55 9.32
CA VAL A 157 9.13 4.16 10.00
C VAL A 157 8.73 2.74 9.68
N VAL A 158 8.58 2.37 8.40
CA VAL A 158 8.11 1.04 8.00
C VAL A 158 9.09 -0.04 8.46
N GLU A 159 10.36 0.06 8.05
CA GLU A 159 11.34 -0.97 8.39
C GLU A 159 11.54 -1.09 9.93
N PRO A 160 11.69 0.01 10.71
CA PRO A 160 11.78 -0.11 12.17
C PRO A 160 10.53 -0.67 12.84
N ALA A 161 9.32 -0.29 12.39
CA ALA A 161 8.08 -0.81 12.96
C ALA A 161 7.94 -2.32 12.73
N VAL A 162 8.22 -2.78 11.51
CA VAL A 162 8.17 -4.21 11.16
C VAL A 162 9.23 -5.00 11.92
N ARG A 163 10.47 -4.49 12.03
CA ARG A 163 11.53 -5.13 12.84
C ARG A 163 11.14 -5.25 14.31
N ALA A 164 10.57 -4.19 14.88
CA ALA A 164 10.14 -4.19 16.28
C ALA A 164 9.00 -5.18 16.54
N PHE A 165 8.11 -5.37 15.57
CA PHE A 165 7.00 -6.32 15.64
C PHE A 165 7.43 -7.78 15.44
N ALA A 166 8.55 -8.01 14.73
CA ALA A 166 9.12 -9.33 14.47
C ALA A 166 8.10 -10.35 13.91
N PRO A 167 7.49 -10.08 12.73
CA PRO A 167 6.45 -10.93 12.17
C PRO A 167 6.98 -12.28 11.69
N ASP A 168 6.12 -13.29 11.65
CA ASP A 168 6.43 -14.59 11.05
C ASP A 168 6.27 -14.57 9.52
N VAL A 169 5.53 -13.59 9.01
CA VAL A 169 5.20 -13.41 7.58
C VAL A 169 4.87 -11.95 7.28
N LEU A 170 5.34 -11.49 6.12
CA LEU A 170 5.08 -10.13 5.63
C LEU A 170 4.06 -10.19 4.49
N VAL A 171 2.93 -9.51 4.66
CA VAL A 171 1.97 -9.20 3.60
C VAL A 171 2.22 -7.75 3.19
N VAL A 172 2.51 -7.52 1.92
CA VAL A 172 2.68 -6.16 1.38
C VAL A 172 1.64 -5.89 0.31
N HIS A 173 1.23 -4.63 0.26
CA HIS A 173 0.36 -4.08 -0.75
C HIS A 173 1.09 -2.94 -1.44
N LEU A 174 1.43 -3.14 -2.72
CA LEU A 174 2.35 -2.29 -3.47
C LEU A 174 1.64 -1.62 -4.65
N GLY A 175 0.64 -0.79 -4.35
CA GLY A 175 -0.07 0.03 -5.34
C GLY A 175 0.87 0.80 -6.25
N ALA A 176 0.58 0.77 -7.54
CA ALA A 176 1.31 1.52 -8.57
C ALA A 176 0.87 2.99 -8.66
N ASP A 177 -0.18 3.39 -7.95
CA ASP A 177 -0.78 4.72 -8.01
C ASP A 177 0.00 5.81 -7.26
N VAL A 178 1.06 5.46 -6.54
CA VAL A 178 2.03 6.44 -6.01
C VAL A 178 2.93 7.04 -7.11
N HIS A 179 2.97 6.42 -8.30
CA HIS A 179 3.77 6.88 -9.44
C HIS A 179 3.26 8.23 -9.97
N HIS A 180 4.19 9.12 -10.33
CA HIS A 180 3.85 10.51 -10.71
C HIS A 180 2.91 10.65 -11.91
N ALA A 181 2.81 9.62 -12.75
CA ALA A 181 1.93 9.62 -13.91
C ALA A 181 0.54 9.02 -13.62
N ASP A 182 0.25 8.63 -12.38
CA ASP A 182 -1.06 8.12 -12.02
C ASP A 182 -2.11 9.25 -12.00
N PRO A 183 -3.30 9.05 -12.60
CA PRO A 183 -4.32 10.09 -12.68
C PRO A 183 -5.13 10.31 -11.40
N LEU A 184 -5.04 9.43 -10.40
CA LEU A 184 -5.91 9.49 -9.21
C LEU A 184 -5.23 10.09 -7.98
N THR A 185 -3.92 10.34 -8.04
CA THR A 185 -3.12 10.77 -6.89
C THR A 185 -2.22 11.93 -7.27
N HIS A 186 -1.55 12.53 -6.29
CA HIS A 186 -0.61 13.62 -6.49
C HIS A 186 0.79 13.27 -5.97
N LEU A 187 1.04 12.03 -5.57
CA LEU A 187 2.38 11.56 -5.23
C LEU A 187 3.26 11.52 -6.47
N GLN A 188 4.56 11.69 -6.28
CA GLN A 188 5.51 11.98 -7.34
C GLN A 188 6.66 10.97 -7.36
N MET A 189 6.34 9.69 -7.09
CA MET A 189 7.33 8.61 -7.14
C MET A 189 7.77 8.36 -8.57
N THR A 190 9.08 8.18 -8.75
CA THR A 190 9.66 7.79 -10.04
C THR A 190 9.79 6.28 -10.15
N MET A 191 9.99 5.74 -11.35
CA MET A 191 10.28 4.31 -11.56
C MET A 191 11.49 3.85 -10.74
N VAL A 192 12.52 4.71 -10.59
CA VAL A 192 13.72 4.43 -9.80
C VAL A 192 13.41 4.41 -8.29
N GLY A 193 12.63 5.37 -7.80
CA GLY A 193 12.17 5.38 -6.41
C GLY A 193 11.32 4.15 -6.07
N MET A 194 10.42 3.76 -6.98
CA MET A 194 9.59 2.56 -6.85
C MET A 194 10.43 1.29 -6.83
N GLU A 195 11.42 1.16 -7.71
CA GLU A 195 12.33 0.02 -7.71
C GLU A 195 13.10 -0.12 -6.39
N GLU A 196 13.63 0.99 -5.87
CA GLU A 196 14.33 1.00 -4.58
C GLU A 196 13.39 0.64 -3.42
N MET A 197 12.16 1.15 -3.44
CA MET A 197 11.12 0.79 -2.46
C MET A 197 10.85 -0.72 -2.47
N TYR A 198 10.64 -1.33 -3.65
CA TYR A 198 10.39 -2.76 -3.78
C TYR A 198 11.57 -3.60 -3.30
N ARG A 199 12.80 -3.19 -3.62
CA ARG A 199 14.02 -3.87 -3.17
C ARG A 199 14.14 -3.85 -1.64
N ARG A 200 13.80 -2.72 -0.99
CA ARG A 200 13.79 -2.60 0.47
C ARG A 200 12.76 -3.51 1.12
N VAL A 201 11.55 -3.58 0.58
CA VAL A 201 10.49 -4.46 1.09
C VAL A 201 10.91 -5.93 1.01
N VAL A 202 11.49 -6.36 -0.11
CA VAL A 202 11.99 -7.74 -0.27
C VAL A 202 13.12 -8.03 0.73
N ALA A 203 14.08 -7.11 0.87
CA ALA A 203 15.18 -7.26 1.82
C ALA A 203 14.67 -7.29 3.28
N LEU A 204 13.65 -6.51 3.61
CA LEU A 204 13.02 -6.53 4.93
C LEU A 204 12.36 -7.88 5.20
N ALA A 205 11.64 -8.45 4.24
CA ALA A 205 11.06 -9.80 4.39
C ALA A 205 12.14 -10.86 4.63
N ASP A 206 13.25 -10.80 3.87
CA ASP A 206 14.40 -11.69 4.06
C ASP A 206 15.00 -11.58 5.47
N GLU A 207 15.05 -10.37 6.01
CA GLU A 207 15.59 -10.08 7.34
C GLU A 207 14.68 -10.59 8.47
N VAL A 208 13.37 -10.32 8.40
CA VAL A 208 12.48 -10.43 9.58
C VAL A 208 11.64 -11.71 9.61
N CYS A 209 11.37 -12.32 8.46
CA CYS A 209 10.46 -13.47 8.35
C CYS A 209 10.98 -14.58 7.41
N ASP A 210 12.30 -14.70 7.29
CA ASP A 210 12.99 -15.65 6.40
C ASP A 210 12.52 -15.58 4.94
N GLY A 211 12.15 -14.40 4.46
CA GLY A 211 11.71 -14.20 3.08
C GLY A 211 10.27 -14.64 2.78
N ARG A 212 9.47 -14.98 3.81
CA ARG A 212 8.03 -15.27 3.65
C ARG A 212 7.26 -13.99 3.30
N LEU A 213 6.98 -13.80 2.02
CA LEU A 213 6.43 -12.57 1.46
C LEU A 213 5.21 -12.81 0.56
N ILE A 214 4.09 -12.18 0.88
CA ILE A 214 2.90 -12.13 0.04
C ILE A 214 2.75 -10.70 -0.47
N ASN A 215 2.78 -10.49 -1.77
CA ASN A 215 2.62 -9.17 -2.39
C ASN A 215 1.31 -9.09 -3.17
N THR A 216 0.45 -8.12 -2.85
CA THR A 216 -0.72 -7.74 -3.66
C THR A 216 -0.44 -6.46 -4.43
N ALA A 217 -0.77 -6.46 -5.72
CA ALA A 217 -0.33 -5.41 -6.64
C ALA A 217 -1.07 -4.06 -6.52
N GLY A 218 -2.36 -4.07 -6.16
CA GLY A 218 -3.13 -2.87 -5.79
C GLY A 218 -3.48 -1.86 -6.87
N GLY A 219 -3.68 -0.61 -6.43
CA GLY A 219 -4.04 0.53 -7.26
C GLY A 219 -3.04 0.78 -8.39
N GLY A 220 -3.42 1.62 -9.35
CA GLY A 220 -2.60 1.91 -10.51
C GLY A 220 -3.45 2.05 -11.76
N TYR A 221 -3.61 3.29 -12.21
CA TYR A 221 -4.65 3.68 -13.14
C TYR A 221 -4.08 4.27 -14.44
N ASN A 222 -2.75 4.30 -14.57
CA ASN A 222 -2.06 4.59 -15.82
C ASN A 222 -1.64 3.28 -16.54
N PRO A 223 -2.30 2.89 -17.64
CA PRO A 223 -2.01 1.64 -18.34
C PRO A 223 -0.61 1.61 -18.99
N GLY A 224 0.00 2.77 -19.24
CA GLY A 224 1.35 2.87 -19.82
C GLY A 224 2.47 2.56 -18.82
N THR A 225 2.22 2.67 -17.52
CA THR A 225 3.20 2.41 -16.45
C THR A 225 2.90 1.13 -15.67
N LEU A 226 1.62 0.78 -15.50
CA LEU A 226 1.16 -0.32 -14.63
C LEU A 226 1.90 -1.65 -14.87
N GLY A 227 1.93 -2.12 -16.12
CA GLY A 227 2.58 -3.39 -16.47
C GLY A 227 4.09 -3.39 -16.18
N ARG A 228 4.76 -2.23 -16.31
CA ARG A 228 6.18 -2.09 -16.00
C ARG A 228 6.43 -2.08 -14.50
N LEU A 229 5.58 -1.41 -13.73
CA LEU A 229 5.67 -1.36 -12.27
C LEU A 229 5.50 -2.75 -11.66
N TRP A 230 4.52 -3.55 -12.11
CA TRP A 230 4.37 -4.94 -11.64
C TRP A 230 5.53 -5.83 -12.09
N ALA A 231 6.06 -5.62 -13.30
CA ALA A 231 7.26 -6.33 -13.73
C ALA A 231 8.48 -6.00 -12.84
N LEU A 232 8.63 -4.74 -12.38
CA LEU A 232 9.65 -4.35 -11.40
C LEU A 232 9.43 -5.03 -10.05
N GLN A 233 8.19 -5.10 -9.55
CA GLN A 233 7.88 -5.81 -8.31
C GLN A 233 8.24 -7.29 -8.40
N LEU A 234 7.79 -7.97 -9.45
CA LEU A 234 8.11 -9.37 -9.71
C LEU A 234 9.61 -9.61 -9.84
N ARG A 235 10.33 -8.72 -10.52
CA ARG A 235 11.79 -8.79 -10.67
C ARG A 235 12.50 -8.70 -9.33
N ALA A 236 12.09 -7.76 -8.46
CA ALA A 236 12.62 -7.62 -7.12
C ALA A 236 12.36 -8.88 -6.28
N MET A 237 11.13 -9.40 -6.32
CA MET A 237 10.74 -10.62 -5.60
C MET A 237 11.45 -11.87 -6.13
N ALA A 238 11.77 -11.94 -7.42
CA ALA A 238 12.47 -13.08 -8.02
C ALA A 238 14.00 -12.96 -7.96
N GLY A 239 14.54 -11.87 -7.41
CA GLY A 239 15.99 -11.62 -7.33
C GLY A 239 16.67 -11.56 -8.70
N GLN A 240 15.94 -11.15 -9.75
CA GLN A 240 16.44 -11.17 -11.12
C GLN A 240 17.21 -9.88 -11.45
N ALA A 241 18.28 -10.03 -12.24
CA ALA A 241 19.03 -8.91 -12.79
C ALA A 241 18.13 -8.03 -13.68
N PRO A 242 18.45 -6.73 -13.85
CA PRO A 242 17.77 -5.87 -14.82
C PRO A 242 17.81 -6.50 -16.22
N ALA A 243 16.69 -6.44 -16.94
CA ALA A 243 16.62 -6.90 -18.32
C ALA A 243 17.28 -5.87 -19.26
N ASP A 244 17.88 -6.35 -20.36
CA ASP A 244 18.55 -5.52 -21.37
C ASP A 244 17.58 -4.63 -22.19
N GLY A 245 16.26 -4.86 -22.07
CA GLY A 245 15.22 -4.10 -22.75
C GLY A 245 13.82 -4.66 -22.51
N LEU A 246 12.81 -3.98 -23.07
CA LEU A 246 11.42 -4.43 -22.99
C LEU A 246 11.05 -5.41 -24.12
N PRO A 247 10.13 -6.36 -23.87
CA PRO A 247 9.67 -7.27 -24.93
C PRO A 247 9.07 -6.50 -26.11
N PRO A 248 9.50 -6.76 -27.36
CA PRO A 248 8.97 -6.06 -28.54
C PRO A 248 7.45 -6.16 -28.65
N ALA A 249 6.88 -7.32 -28.32
CA ALA A 249 5.42 -7.52 -28.32
C ALA A 249 4.69 -6.59 -27.33
N TRP A 250 5.28 -6.29 -26.17
CA TRP A 250 4.71 -5.33 -25.22
C TRP A 250 4.83 -3.90 -25.74
N GLN A 251 5.98 -3.54 -26.32
CA GLN A 251 6.18 -2.22 -26.94
C GLN A 251 5.18 -1.97 -28.07
N ASP A 252 4.93 -2.97 -28.92
CA ASP A 252 3.94 -2.88 -29.99
C ASP A 252 2.50 -2.79 -29.44
N ALA A 253 2.19 -3.50 -28.36
CA ALA A 253 0.90 -3.37 -27.69
C ALA A 253 0.67 -1.95 -27.14
N VAL A 254 1.69 -1.32 -26.55
CA VAL A 254 1.62 0.07 -26.09
C VAL A 254 1.40 1.03 -27.26
N ARG A 255 2.16 0.90 -28.35
CA ARG A 255 1.98 1.75 -29.55
C ARG A 255 0.58 1.64 -30.13
N THR A 256 0.07 0.42 -30.26
CA THR A 256 -1.21 0.14 -30.94
C THR A 256 -2.42 0.40 -30.07
N THR A 257 -2.34 0.10 -28.76
CA THR A 257 -3.48 0.20 -27.84
C THR A 257 -3.56 1.58 -27.20
N LEU A 258 -2.43 2.16 -26.82
CA LEU A 258 -2.37 3.44 -26.10
C LEU A 258 -2.01 4.62 -27.01
N GLY A 259 -1.48 4.37 -28.22
CA GLY A 259 -1.03 5.43 -29.12
C GLY A 259 0.18 6.20 -28.57
N GLN A 260 0.95 5.58 -27.68
CA GLN A 260 2.10 6.18 -27.00
C GLN A 260 3.41 5.58 -27.53
N ASP A 261 4.48 6.36 -27.50
CA ASP A 261 5.82 5.84 -27.70
C ASP A 261 6.26 5.04 -26.48
N PRO A 262 6.55 3.74 -26.62
CA PRO A 262 6.92 2.91 -25.49
C PRO A 262 8.36 3.22 -25.07
N PRO A 263 8.66 3.13 -23.78
CA PRO A 263 10.03 3.17 -23.28
C PRO A 263 10.88 2.03 -23.85
N SER A 264 12.20 2.23 -23.80
CA SER A 264 13.22 1.25 -24.18
C SER A 264 13.56 0.28 -23.05
N SER A 265 13.40 0.68 -21.79
CA SER A 265 13.76 -0.13 -20.61
C SER A 265 12.71 -0.06 -19.50
N LEU A 266 12.79 -0.99 -18.53
CA LEU A 266 11.90 -0.98 -17.36
C LEU A 266 11.99 0.31 -16.53
N PRO A 267 13.17 0.82 -16.14
CA PRO A 267 13.28 2.01 -15.29
C PRO A 267 13.15 3.34 -16.05
N GLU A 268 13.03 3.31 -17.38
CA GLU A 268 12.88 4.55 -18.16
C GLU A 268 11.61 5.29 -17.76
N ASP A 269 11.80 6.55 -17.39
CA ASP A 269 10.78 7.40 -16.83
C ASP A 269 11.00 8.83 -17.34
N PRO A 270 9.99 9.49 -17.98
CA PRO A 270 10.09 10.90 -18.33
C PRO A 270 10.24 11.81 -17.09
N GLY A 271 9.89 11.29 -15.92
CA GLY A 271 9.89 12.00 -14.66
C GLY A 271 8.65 12.87 -14.47
N PRO A 272 8.46 13.41 -13.25
CA PRO A 272 7.31 14.22 -12.88
C PRO A 272 7.12 15.48 -13.75
N GLU A 273 5.87 15.77 -14.12
CA GLU A 273 5.51 17.01 -14.84
C GLU A 273 5.48 18.24 -13.93
N TRP A 274 5.24 18.04 -12.63
CA TRP A 274 5.16 19.11 -11.64
C TRP A 274 6.52 19.77 -11.39
N ASP A 275 6.52 21.08 -11.05
CA ASP A 275 7.76 21.81 -10.90
C ASP A 275 8.59 21.33 -9.68
N ALA A 276 9.90 21.52 -9.77
CA ALA A 276 10.84 21.02 -8.78
C ALA A 276 10.64 21.63 -7.39
N ASP A 277 10.14 22.88 -7.30
CA ASP A 277 9.91 23.57 -6.04
C ASP A 277 8.67 23.02 -5.32
N GLN A 278 7.60 22.71 -6.07
CA GLN A 278 6.41 22.04 -5.55
C GLN A 278 6.76 20.67 -4.97
N ARG A 279 7.55 19.89 -5.71
CA ARG A 279 8.03 18.58 -5.25
C ARG A 279 8.91 18.68 -4.01
N ALA A 280 9.88 19.61 -4.02
CA ALA A 280 10.72 19.86 -2.85
C ALA A 280 9.89 20.35 -1.64
N GLY A 281 8.79 21.07 -1.88
CA GLY A 281 7.81 21.45 -0.86
C GLY A 281 7.07 20.24 -0.29
N GLY A 282 6.54 19.38 -1.16
CA GLY A 282 5.89 18.11 -0.80
C GLY A 282 6.81 17.22 0.02
N ASP A 283 8.05 17.00 -0.44
CA ASP A 283 9.05 16.21 0.28
C ASP A 283 9.39 16.80 1.65
N ARG A 284 9.53 18.12 1.76
CA ARG A 284 9.82 18.78 3.04
C ARG A 284 8.72 18.55 4.08
N VAL A 285 7.46 18.68 3.66
CA VAL A 285 6.31 18.45 4.54
C VAL A 285 6.18 16.95 4.85
N GLY A 286 6.41 16.08 3.85
CA GLY A 286 6.46 14.63 4.02
C GLY A 286 7.50 14.19 5.05
N LEU A 287 8.74 14.68 4.96
CA LEU A 287 9.79 14.41 5.93
C LEU A 287 9.44 14.85 7.36
N ALA A 288 8.68 15.94 7.51
CA ALA A 288 8.19 16.38 8.81
C ALA A 288 7.12 15.42 9.36
N ASN A 289 6.26 14.85 8.52
CA ASN A 289 5.30 13.82 8.94
C ASN A 289 5.98 12.48 9.25
N VAL A 290 7.00 12.09 8.47
CA VAL A 290 7.87 10.93 8.77
C VAL A 290 8.51 11.10 10.15
N ALA A 291 9.07 12.27 10.46
CA ALA A 291 9.66 12.53 11.78
C ALA A 291 8.64 12.45 12.93
N LYS A 292 7.39 12.87 12.71
CA LYS A 292 6.31 12.70 13.70
C LYS A 292 5.98 11.22 13.92
N ALA A 293 5.82 10.45 12.83
CA ALA A 293 5.53 9.02 12.89
C ALA A 293 6.65 8.25 13.60
N GLU A 294 7.90 8.55 13.26
CA GLU A 294 9.11 8.00 13.92
C GLU A 294 9.11 8.30 15.44
N ALA A 295 8.77 9.54 15.83
CA ALA A 295 8.70 9.92 17.23
C ALA A 295 7.56 9.21 17.99
N LEU A 296 6.43 8.93 17.34
CA LEU A 296 5.33 8.16 17.94
C LEU A 296 5.72 6.68 18.09
N LEU A 297 6.36 6.10 17.07
CA LEU A 297 6.86 4.73 17.11
C LEU A 297 7.85 4.54 18.28
N ALA A 298 8.74 5.51 18.51
CA ALA A 298 9.68 5.47 19.63
C ALA A 298 8.97 5.53 21.01
N GLN A 299 7.79 6.14 21.10
CA GLN A 299 7.02 6.25 22.34
C GLN A 299 6.22 4.99 22.67
N ALA A 300 5.89 4.15 21.68
CA ALA A 300 5.10 2.94 21.82
C ALA A 300 5.85 1.74 22.47
N SER A 301 7.05 1.97 23.04
CA SER A 301 7.83 0.90 23.70
C SER A 301 7.10 0.30 24.92
N PRO A 302 7.27 -1.01 25.20
CA PRO A 302 6.35 -1.77 26.05
C PRO A 302 6.48 -1.36 27.52
N GLY A 303 5.40 -0.79 28.08
CA GLY A 303 5.27 -0.50 29.51
C GLY A 303 4.46 0.73 29.90
N ALA A 304 4.12 1.62 28.96
CA ALA A 304 3.39 2.84 29.27
C ALA A 304 1.92 2.73 28.85
N GLY A 305 1.10 2.10 29.68
CA GLY A 305 -0.34 2.33 29.60
C GLY A 305 -0.61 3.82 29.83
N ARG A 306 -1.30 4.48 28.88
CA ARG A 306 -2.23 5.59 29.18
C ARG A 306 -3.03 6.11 27.99
N VAL A 307 -4.31 6.27 28.31
CA VAL A 307 -5.36 7.09 27.73
C VAL A 307 -4.97 8.58 27.65
N ALA A 308 -5.33 9.25 26.54
CA ALA A 308 -5.74 10.66 26.55
C ALA A 308 -6.53 11.05 25.27
N THR A 309 -7.85 11.12 25.42
CA THR A 309 -8.82 11.87 24.61
C THR A 309 -8.58 13.38 24.66
N VAL A 310 -8.50 14.09 23.52
CA VAL A 310 -8.94 15.49 23.33
C VAL A 310 -9.29 15.73 21.83
N THR A 311 -10.27 16.62 21.64
CA THR A 311 -11.24 16.91 20.58
C THR A 311 -10.80 17.50 19.22
N SER A 312 -11.52 17.04 18.17
CA SER A 312 -12.08 17.72 16.99
C SER A 312 -11.23 18.70 16.16
N TRP A 313 -10.85 18.30 14.93
CA TRP A 313 -10.69 19.18 13.76
C TRP A 313 -10.98 18.42 12.44
N CYS A 314 -12.23 18.55 11.97
CA CYS A 314 -12.75 18.48 10.59
C CYS A 314 -14.23 18.07 10.61
N VAL A 315 -15.06 18.85 11.31
CA VAL A 315 -16.50 18.88 11.06
C VAL A 315 -16.86 20.34 10.85
N LEU A 316 -16.59 20.85 9.64
CA LEU A 316 -17.16 22.10 9.17
C LEU A 316 -18.04 21.83 7.95
N ARG A 317 -19.31 21.58 8.28
CA ARG A 317 -20.53 22.00 7.57
C ARG A 317 -20.58 21.79 6.05
N HIS A 318 -21.12 20.64 5.63
CA HIS A 318 -22.11 20.67 4.55
C HIS A 318 -23.45 21.11 5.13
N ARG A 319 -23.78 22.40 4.97
CA ARG A 319 -25.18 22.84 4.97
C ARG A 319 -25.67 22.83 3.53
N GLN A 320 -26.79 22.14 3.34
CA GLN A 320 -27.60 22.14 2.14
C GLN A 320 -27.93 23.57 1.68
N ALA A 321 -27.78 23.81 0.38
CA ALA A 321 -28.69 24.57 -0.48
C ALA A 321 -28.40 24.16 -1.92
#